data_AF-A0A932YKB7-F1
#
_entry.id   AF-A0A932YKB7-F1
#
_cell.length_a   1.000
_cell.length_b   1.000
_cell.length_c   1.000
_cell.angle_alpha   90.00
_cell.angle_beta   90.00
_cell.angle_gamma   90.00
#
_symmetry.space_group_name_H-M   'P 1'
#
loop_
_entity.id
_entity.type
_entity.pdbx_description
1 polymer ?
#
loop_
_entity_poly.entity_id
_entity_poly.type
_entity_poly.pdbx_seq_one_letter_code
_entity_poly.pdbx_strand_id
1 'polypeptide(L)'
;MKQVGTILGLVIILCILVVGGFYAYTWMKKSAQTQQDASLQTDEGKIRALVEEFGTQLQRVDLSQEEGVAEVIKEAYQPYLSSRLLTDWANDPREALGRRVASQWPDRIEVEKVQQTTKITYRAFGTLVEVTNEGGGIGEAPMEALRRPIQMTLRKEKDDWRIARVDIGAHASDGNWVQSPVAAQGVTFLYPDPLPTVYIEAGTWPPLVELYSGTFACVEGTKTDSGGREQTTERRRIGDRIHCMTLTAGGAAAGSTYPTYEYITAQDDALIRIVFTLRIPQCANYDEPKRTACFTEEEEFDADGLADRIAASVHKP
;
A
#
# COMPACT_ATOMS: atom_id res chain seq x y z
N MET A 1 -77.33 -19.55 -4.40
CA MET A 1 -76.82 -18.21 -4.80
C MET A 1 -76.20 -17.40 -3.66
N LYS A 2 -76.71 -17.43 -2.41
CA LYS A 2 -76.12 -16.64 -1.29
C LYS A 2 -74.69 -17.05 -0.87
N GLN A 3 -74.32 -18.34 -0.92
CA GLN A 3 -72.98 -18.81 -0.53
C GLN A 3 -71.86 -18.48 -1.52
N VAL A 4 -72.18 -18.34 -2.82
CA VAL A 4 -71.16 -18.07 -3.86
C VAL A 4 -70.65 -16.62 -3.76
N GLY A 5 -71.54 -15.68 -3.41
CA GLY A 5 -71.15 -14.27 -3.20
C GLY A 5 -70.24 -14.05 -1.98
N THR A 6 -70.38 -14.88 -0.94
CA THR A 6 -69.56 -14.78 0.28
C THR A 6 -68.14 -15.31 0.06
N ILE A 7 -67.99 -16.40 -0.67
CA ILE A 7 -66.69 -16.98 -1.02
C ILE A 7 -65.91 -16.03 -1.94
N LEU A 8 -66.59 -15.44 -2.94
CA LEU A 8 -65.96 -14.47 -3.85
C LEU A 8 -65.48 -13.20 -3.11
N GLY A 9 -66.28 -12.70 -2.16
CA GLY A 9 -65.90 -11.56 -1.32
C GLY A 9 -64.66 -11.83 -0.46
N LEU A 10 -64.56 -13.03 0.15
CA LEU A 10 -63.39 -13.42 0.96
C LEU A 10 -62.12 -13.57 0.13
N VAL A 11 -62.21 -14.11 -1.08
CA VAL A 11 -61.07 -14.24 -2.00
C VAL A 11 -60.56 -12.86 -2.42
N ILE A 12 -61.45 -11.91 -2.70
CA ILE A 12 -61.07 -10.54 -3.06
C ILE A 12 -60.37 -9.85 -1.89
N ILE A 13 -60.87 -10.00 -0.66
CA ILE A 13 -60.23 -9.43 0.53
C ILE A 13 -58.84 -10.04 0.75
N LEU A 14 -58.70 -11.36 0.59
CA LEU A 14 -57.40 -12.03 0.69
C LEU A 14 -56.41 -11.52 -0.36
N CYS A 15 -56.84 -11.36 -1.61
CA CYS A 15 -56.01 -10.79 -2.67
C CYS A 15 -55.56 -9.36 -2.36
N ILE A 16 -56.46 -8.52 -1.81
CA ILE A 16 -56.12 -7.14 -1.42
C ILE A 16 -55.10 -7.13 -0.28
N LEU A 17 -55.22 -8.02 0.71
CA LEU A 17 -54.25 -8.11 1.81
C LEU A 17 -52.87 -8.59 1.34
N VAL A 18 -52.82 -9.56 0.43
CA VAL A 18 -51.56 -10.07 -0.15
C VAL A 18 -50.89 -8.99 -1.00
N VAL A 19 -51.65 -8.29 -1.85
CA VAL A 19 -51.14 -7.21 -2.69
C VAL A 19 -50.70 -6.02 -1.83
N GLY A 20 -51.50 -5.61 -0.85
CA GLY A 20 -51.16 -4.54 0.09
C GLY A 20 -49.91 -4.86 0.92
N GLY A 21 -49.77 -6.11 1.38
CA GLY A 21 -48.58 -6.59 2.07
C GLY A 21 -47.34 -6.58 1.18
N PHE A 22 -47.47 -6.96 -0.10
CA PHE A 22 -46.38 -6.91 -1.08
C PHE A 22 -45.94 -5.47 -1.39
N TYR A 23 -46.89 -4.53 -1.56
CA TYR A 23 -46.58 -3.11 -1.74
C TYR A 23 -45.93 -2.50 -0.49
N ALA A 24 -46.42 -2.82 0.71
CA ALA A 24 -45.80 -2.36 1.95
C ALA A 24 -44.38 -2.92 2.14
N TYR A 25 -44.16 -4.20 1.81
CA TYR A 25 -42.85 -4.85 1.88
C TYR A 25 -41.84 -4.22 0.91
N THR A 26 -42.23 -4.00 -0.34
CA THR A 26 -41.37 -3.38 -1.35
C THR A 26 -41.07 -1.91 -1.02
N TRP A 27 -42.05 -1.18 -0.47
CA TRP A 27 -41.87 0.20 -0.02
C TRP A 27 -40.91 0.29 1.18
N MET A 28 -41.05 -0.60 2.18
CA MET A 28 -40.14 -0.66 3.34
C MET A 28 -38.71 -1.05 2.95
N LYS A 29 -38.53 -1.97 2.00
CA LYS A 29 -37.20 -2.30 1.49
C LYS A 29 -36.54 -1.10 0.79
N LYS A 30 -37.31 -0.38 -0.02
CA LYS A 30 -36.82 0.80 -0.74
C LYS A 30 -36.41 1.91 0.23
N SER A 31 -37.19 2.18 1.27
CA SER A 31 -36.88 3.22 2.26
C SER A 31 -35.65 2.89 3.11
N ALA A 32 -35.50 1.62 3.54
CA ALA A 32 -34.31 1.17 4.28
C ALA A 32 -33.03 1.29 3.43
N GLN A 33 -33.11 0.95 2.14
CA GLN A 33 -32.00 1.09 1.22
C GLN A 33 -31.62 2.56 0.99
N THR A 34 -32.60 3.45 0.79
CA THR A 34 -32.35 4.89 0.64
C THR A 34 -31.72 5.52 1.89
N GLN A 35 -32.11 5.10 3.09
CA GLN A 35 -31.47 5.56 4.33
C GLN A 35 -30.03 5.08 4.46
N GLN A 36 -29.76 3.82 4.08
CA GLN A 36 -28.42 3.27 4.09
C GLN A 36 -27.50 4.00 3.09
N ASP A 37 -27.94 4.18 1.85
CA ASP A 37 -27.17 4.86 0.80
C ASP A 37 -26.84 6.32 1.18
N ALA A 38 -27.79 7.05 1.77
CA ALA A 38 -27.56 8.42 2.24
C ALA A 38 -26.58 8.49 3.43
N SER A 39 -26.66 7.53 4.36
CA SER A 39 -25.72 7.44 5.48
C SER A 39 -24.30 7.11 5.03
N LEU A 40 -24.17 6.22 4.02
CA LEU A 40 -22.91 5.86 3.38
C LEU A 40 -22.27 7.07 2.69
N GLN A 41 -23.02 7.81 1.88
CA GLN A 41 -22.52 9.04 1.25
C GLN A 41 -22.08 10.08 2.30
N THR A 42 -22.81 10.17 3.41
CA THR A 42 -22.46 11.07 4.51
C THR A 42 -21.17 10.63 5.21
N ASP A 43 -20.99 9.33 5.44
CA ASP A 43 -19.78 8.78 6.05
C ASP A 43 -18.57 8.90 5.13
N GLU A 44 -18.69 8.59 3.83
CA GLU A 44 -17.61 8.78 2.85
C GLU A 44 -17.12 10.23 2.80
N GLY A 45 -18.05 11.20 2.84
CA GLY A 45 -17.71 12.63 2.91
C GLY A 45 -16.94 13.00 4.18
N LYS A 46 -17.37 12.50 5.35
CA LYS A 46 -16.66 12.72 6.63
C LYS A 46 -15.27 12.10 6.63
N ILE A 47 -15.13 10.92 6.03
CA ILE A 47 -13.87 10.18 5.96
C ILE A 47 -12.86 10.90 5.07
N ARG A 48 -13.33 11.38 3.91
CA ARG A 48 -12.52 12.21 3.01
C ARG A 48 -12.01 13.46 3.71
N ALA A 49 -12.91 14.22 4.35
CA ALA A 49 -12.56 15.43 5.09
C ALA A 49 -11.53 15.14 6.19
N LEU A 50 -11.72 14.07 6.97
CA LEU A 50 -10.78 13.68 8.02
C LEU A 50 -9.38 13.40 7.47
N VAL A 51 -9.27 12.67 6.36
CA VAL A 51 -7.98 12.32 5.74
C VAL A 51 -7.30 13.55 5.16
N GLU A 52 -8.04 14.41 4.47
CA GLU A 52 -7.51 15.64 3.87
C GLU A 52 -7.05 16.62 4.96
N GLU A 53 -7.84 16.82 6.03
CA GLU A 53 -7.47 17.64 7.19
C GLU A 53 -6.24 17.08 7.91
N PHE A 54 -6.16 15.77 8.11
CA PHE A 54 -4.96 15.12 8.64
C PHE A 54 -3.72 15.40 7.77
N GLY A 55 -3.89 15.35 6.44
CA GLY A 55 -2.84 15.70 5.47
C GLY A 55 -2.26 17.10 5.69
N THR A 56 -3.08 18.07 6.09
CA THR A 56 -2.60 19.46 6.37
C THR A 56 -1.71 19.56 7.60
N GLN A 57 -1.75 18.57 8.51
CA GLN A 57 -0.95 18.58 9.73
C GLN A 57 0.42 17.93 9.55
N LEU A 58 0.70 17.28 8.41
CA LEU A 58 1.91 16.49 8.20
C LEU A 58 3.20 17.32 8.35
N GLN A 59 3.18 18.58 7.91
CA GLN A 59 4.35 19.47 8.01
C GLN A 59 4.68 19.90 9.44
N ARG A 60 3.74 19.78 10.40
CA ARG A 60 3.95 20.19 11.79
C ARG A 60 4.86 19.23 12.55
N VAL A 61 4.93 17.97 12.12
CA VAL A 61 5.73 16.94 12.76
C VAL A 61 7.08 16.86 12.04
N ASP A 62 8.14 17.27 12.73
CA ASP A 62 9.51 17.16 12.26
C ASP A 62 10.18 15.92 12.87
N LEU A 63 10.25 14.85 12.09
CA LEU A 63 10.85 13.57 12.48
C LEU A 63 12.38 13.59 12.43
N SER A 64 12.98 14.67 11.93
CA SER A 64 14.43 14.87 12.02
C SER A 64 14.87 15.34 13.41
N GLN A 65 13.93 15.77 14.26
CA GLN A 65 14.21 16.18 15.63
C GLN A 65 14.33 14.95 16.55
N GLU A 66 15.39 14.91 17.36
CA GLU A 66 15.64 13.79 18.27
C GLU A 66 14.81 13.85 19.56
N GLU A 67 14.48 15.05 20.05
CA GLU A 67 13.77 15.25 21.32
C GLU A 67 12.43 15.95 21.12
N GLY A 68 11.41 15.58 21.91
CA GLY A 68 10.11 16.26 21.96
C GLY A 68 9.13 15.91 20.83
N VAL A 69 9.58 15.28 19.74
CA VAL A 69 8.72 14.92 18.58
C VAL A 69 7.51 14.07 18.96
N ALA A 70 7.63 13.18 19.96
CA ALA A 70 6.53 12.35 20.43
C ALA A 70 5.35 13.18 20.99
N GLU A 71 5.62 14.31 21.63
CA GLU A 71 4.57 15.18 22.17
C GLU A 71 3.93 16.01 21.05
N VAL A 72 4.74 16.45 20.07
CA VAL A 72 4.24 17.12 18.86
C VAL A 72 3.33 16.19 18.06
N ILE A 73 3.70 14.91 17.91
CA ILE A 73 2.85 13.88 17.27
C ILE A 73 1.51 13.78 17.99
N LYS A 74 1.51 13.69 19.33
CA LYS A 74 0.27 13.62 20.10
C LYS A 74 -0.60 14.85 19.86
N GLU A 75 -0.04 16.05 19.99
CA GLU A 75 -0.78 17.30 19.84
C GLU A 75 -1.35 17.45 18.42
N ALA A 76 -0.52 17.21 17.40
CA ALA A 76 -0.91 17.39 16.01
C ALA A 76 -1.92 16.33 15.53
N TYR A 77 -1.77 15.07 15.98
CA TYR A 77 -2.49 13.95 15.39
C TYR A 77 -3.62 13.37 16.23
N GLN A 78 -3.75 13.76 17.51
CA GLN A 78 -4.85 13.30 18.39
C GLN A 78 -6.25 13.45 17.79
N PRO A 79 -6.60 14.54 17.07
CA PRO A 79 -7.94 14.67 16.49
C PRO A 79 -8.25 13.63 15.42
N TYR A 80 -7.22 13.07 14.77
CA TYR A 80 -7.35 12.31 13.54
C TYR A 80 -7.14 10.80 13.74
N LEU A 81 -6.19 10.43 14.61
CA LEU A 81 -5.77 9.03 14.77
C LEU A 81 -6.53 8.30 15.87
N SER A 82 -6.65 6.99 15.71
CA SER A 82 -7.13 6.11 16.77
C SER A 82 -6.18 6.18 17.96
N SER A 83 -6.69 5.93 19.17
CA SER A 83 -5.85 5.97 20.38
C SER A 83 -4.67 4.99 20.29
N ARG A 84 -4.86 3.85 19.62
CA ARG A 84 -3.81 2.86 19.38
C ARG A 84 -2.72 3.41 18.46
N LEU A 85 -3.09 3.86 17.25
CA LEU A 85 -2.12 4.37 16.28
C LEU A 85 -1.36 5.60 16.81
N LEU A 86 -2.05 6.50 17.54
CA LEU A 86 -1.41 7.65 18.18
C LEU A 86 -0.34 7.22 19.20
N THR A 87 -0.64 6.18 19.98
CA THR A 87 0.29 5.64 20.98
C THR A 87 1.48 4.97 20.30
N ASP A 88 1.23 4.17 19.26
CA ASP A 88 2.26 3.48 18.49
C ASP A 88 3.23 4.51 17.88
N TRP A 89 2.72 5.56 17.23
CA TRP A 89 3.53 6.64 16.65
C TRP A 89 4.23 7.53 17.67
N ALA A 90 3.65 7.75 18.86
CA ALA A 90 4.33 8.49 19.91
C ALA A 90 5.48 7.68 20.54
N ASN A 91 5.36 6.35 20.59
CA ASN A 91 6.40 5.45 21.08
C ASN A 91 7.53 5.25 20.07
N ASP A 92 7.20 5.21 18.78
CA ASP A 92 8.18 5.18 17.68
C ASP A 92 7.86 6.26 16.63
N PRO A 93 8.33 7.51 16.84
CA PRO A 93 8.09 8.62 15.93
C PRO A 93 8.54 8.36 14.49
N ARG A 94 9.50 7.46 14.27
CA ARG A 94 10.02 7.16 12.92
C ARG A 94 9.01 6.45 12.04
N GLU A 95 7.96 5.87 12.63
CA GLU A 95 6.86 5.23 11.90
C GLU A 95 5.70 6.21 11.59
N ALA A 96 5.74 7.42 12.14
CA ALA A 96 4.76 8.44 11.84
C ALA A 96 4.96 9.07 10.45
N LEU A 97 3.89 9.68 9.95
CA LEU A 97 4.02 10.65 8.86
C LEU A 97 4.58 11.97 9.40
N GLY A 98 5.40 12.64 8.60
CA GLY A 98 6.04 13.89 8.99
C GLY A 98 7.26 14.19 8.13
N ARG A 99 7.93 15.30 8.43
CA ARG A 99 9.14 15.75 7.73
C ARG A 99 10.33 14.90 8.15
N ARG A 100 10.99 14.22 7.22
CA ARG A 100 12.22 13.44 7.50
C ARG A 100 13.49 14.19 7.14
N VAL A 101 13.40 15.09 6.17
CA VAL A 101 14.49 15.94 5.70
C VAL A 101 14.00 17.36 5.49
N ALA A 102 14.92 18.32 5.43
CA ALA A 102 14.57 19.75 5.32
C ALA A 102 14.12 20.17 3.91
N SER A 103 14.44 19.40 2.86
CA SER A 103 14.21 19.78 1.47
C SER A 103 13.09 19.03 0.76
N GLN A 104 12.55 17.97 1.35
CA GLN A 104 11.42 17.19 0.84
C GLN A 104 10.45 16.92 2.00
N TRP A 105 9.20 17.35 1.88
CA TRP A 105 8.22 17.10 2.94
C TRP A 105 6.81 16.81 2.43
N PRO A 106 6.06 15.98 3.18
CA PRO A 106 4.64 15.77 2.92
C PRO A 106 3.86 17.07 3.06
N ASP A 107 3.16 17.45 2.00
CA ASP A 107 2.34 18.65 1.93
C ASP A 107 0.87 18.36 2.25
N ARG A 108 0.27 17.44 1.50
CA ARG A 108 -1.16 17.12 1.60
C ARG A 108 -1.46 15.69 1.15
N ILE A 109 -2.66 15.24 1.47
CA ILE A 109 -3.21 13.97 0.97
C ILE A 109 -4.40 14.28 0.06
N GLU A 110 -4.36 13.78 -1.16
CA GLU A 110 -5.45 13.86 -2.14
C GLU A 110 -6.21 12.53 -2.15
N VAL A 111 -7.44 12.52 -1.63
CA VAL A 111 -8.23 11.27 -1.57
C VAL A 111 -8.82 10.97 -2.95
N GLU A 112 -8.60 9.78 -3.47
CA GLU A 112 -9.12 9.34 -4.77
C GLU A 112 -10.41 8.53 -4.59
N LYS A 113 -10.38 7.56 -3.67
CA LYS A 113 -11.49 6.64 -3.45
C LYS A 113 -11.67 6.35 -1.97
N VAL A 114 -12.94 6.27 -1.55
CA VAL A 114 -13.32 5.75 -0.24
C VAL A 114 -14.17 4.50 -0.47
N GLN A 115 -13.90 3.42 0.27
CA GLN A 115 -14.61 2.16 0.15
C GLN A 115 -15.02 1.67 1.53
N GLN A 116 -16.32 1.41 1.71
CA GLN A 116 -16.81 0.73 2.90
C GLN A 116 -16.40 -0.75 2.86
N THR A 117 -15.69 -1.21 3.90
CA THR A 117 -15.36 -2.64 4.08
C THR A 117 -16.36 -3.30 5.02
N THR A 118 -16.76 -2.60 6.07
CA THR A 118 -17.79 -3.02 7.02
C THR A 118 -18.60 -1.81 7.48
N LYS A 119 -19.68 -2.01 8.25
CA LYS A 119 -20.48 -0.91 8.82
C LYS A 119 -19.67 0.09 9.66
N ILE A 120 -18.53 -0.31 10.20
CA ILE A 120 -17.69 0.49 11.11
C ILE A 120 -16.26 0.66 10.60
N THR A 121 -15.98 0.29 9.34
CA THR A 121 -14.64 0.31 8.78
C THR A 121 -14.67 0.70 7.31
N TYR A 122 -13.85 1.67 6.98
CA TYR A 122 -13.63 2.12 5.61
C TYR A 122 -12.15 2.08 5.27
N ARG A 123 -11.88 2.03 3.98
CA ARG A 123 -10.55 2.19 3.40
C ARG A 123 -10.57 3.40 2.49
N ALA A 124 -9.69 4.36 2.76
CA ALA A 124 -9.42 5.48 1.88
C ALA A 124 -8.15 5.20 1.07
N PHE A 125 -8.21 5.47 -0.22
CA PHE A 125 -7.11 5.41 -1.16
C PHE A 125 -6.88 6.80 -1.71
N GLY A 126 -5.63 7.20 -1.83
CA GLY A 126 -5.28 8.50 -2.37
C GLY A 126 -3.81 8.63 -2.67
N THR A 127 -3.38 9.88 -2.79
CA THR A 127 -2.00 10.26 -3.04
C THR A 127 -1.50 11.20 -1.95
N LEU A 128 -0.39 10.84 -1.30
CA LEU A 128 0.44 11.75 -0.52
C LEU A 128 1.29 12.59 -1.47
N VAL A 129 1.12 13.90 -1.44
CA VAL A 129 1.89 14.86 -2.25
C VAL A 129 3.00 15.44 -1.38
N GLU A 130 4.24 15.38 -1.84
CA GLU A 130 5.43 15.89 -1.13
C GLU A 130 6.10 16.98 -1.95
N VAL A 131 6.37 18.15 -1.40
CA VAL A 131 6.97 19.28 -2.14
C VAL A 131 8.47 19.39 -1.85
N THR A 132 9.22 19.98 -2.80
CA THR A 132 10.65 20.24 -2.63
C THR A 132 10.98 21.74 -2.63
N ASN A 133 11.97 22.13 -1.81
CA ASN A 133 12.51 23.50 -1.80
C ASN A 133 13.43 23.80 -2.99
N GLU A 134 13.88 22.78 -3.71
CA GLU A 134 14.67 22.95 -4.94
C GLU A 134 13.73 23.46 -6.05
N GLY A 135 13.78 24.78 -6.28
CA GLY A 135 13.02 25.45 -7.33
C GLY A 135 12.17 26.64 -6.88
N GLY A 136 12.09 26.93 -5.58
CA GLY A 136 11.37 28.09 -5.06
C GLY A 136 12.32 29.18 -4.59
N GLY A 137 12.73 30.09 -5.47
CA GLY A 137 13.34 31.35 -5.04
C GLY A 137 12.41 32.15 -4.12
N ILE A 138 12.92 33.22 -3.50
CA ILE A 138 12.09 34.10 -2.64
C ILE A 138 10.92 34.65 -3.47
N GLY A 139 9.71 34.14 -3.23
CA GLY A 139 8.48 34.53 -3.93
C GLY A 139 7.98 33.59 -5.02
N GLU A 140 8.61 32.42 -5.23
CA GLU A 140 8.15 31.40 -6.18
C GLU A 140 7.45 30.23 -5.46
N ALA A 141 6.43 29.67 -6.11
CA ALA A 141 5.72 28.50 -5.59
C ALA A 141 6.66 27.28 -5.61
N PRO A 142 6.59 26.39 -4.58
CA PRO A 142 7.35 25.15 -4.60
C PRO A 142 7.05 24.35 -5.89
N MET A 143 8.08 23.80 -6.51
CA MET A 143 7.89 22.90 -7.65
C MET A 143 7.11 21.66 -7.18
N GLU A 144 6.01 21.34 -7.87
CA GLU A 144 5.33 20.06 -7.68
C GLU A 144 6.32 18.91 -7.98
N ALA A 145 6.36 17.79 -7.27
CA ALA A 145 6.12 17.41 -5.89
C ALA A 145 6.11 15.89 -6.01
N LEU A 146 7.05 15.19 -5.37
CA LEU A 146 7.03 13.73 -5.43
C LEU A 146 5.67 13.23 -4.87
N ARG A 147 4.98 12.39 -5.63
CA ARG A 147 3.65 11.84 -5.27
C ARG A 147 3.83 10.42 -4.79
N ARG A 148 3.08 9.93 -3.80
CA ARG A 148 3.10 8.54 -3.31
C ARG A 148 1.68 8.03 -3.11
N PRO A 149 1.30 6.81 -3.50
CA PRO A 149 0.02 6.26 -3.14
C PRO A 149 -0.04 6.05 -1.63
N ILE A 150 -1.17 6.35 -1.02
CA ILE A 150 -1.41 6.16 0.40
C ILE A 150 -2.75 5.45 0.58
N GLN A 151 -2.74 4.44 1.45
CA GLN A 151 -3.91 3.71 1.88
C GLN A 151 -4.11 3.92 3.36
N MET A 152 -5.34 4.21 3.78
CA MET A 152 -5.68 4.43 5.17
C MET A 152 -6.89 3.60 5.55
N THR A 153 -6.79 2.89 6.68
CA THR A 153 -7.94 2.21 7.27
C THR A 153 -8.55 3.10 8.34
N LEU A 154 -9.82 3.44 8.18
CA LEU A 154 -10.58 4.23 9.14
C LEU A 154 -11.53 3.32 9.91
N ARG A 155 -11.58 3.52 11.22
CA ARG A 155 -12.48 2.80 12.11
C ARG A 155 -13.28 3.79 12.95
N LYS A 156 -14.55 3.47 13.20
CA LYS A 156 -15.37 4.25 14.12
C LYS A 156 -14.97 3.94 15.56
N GLU A 157 -14.55 4.95 16.31
CA GLU A 157 -14.27 4.84 17.74
C GLU A 157 -15.23 5.76 18.50
N LYS A 158 -16.09 5.16 19.32
CA LYS A 158 -17.27 5.83 19.89
C LYS A 158 -18.18 6.33 18.74
N ASP A 159 -18.31 7.65 18.57
CA ASP A 159 -19.17 8.28 17.57
C ASP A 159 -18.41 8.92 16.40
N ASP A 160 -17.09 8.92 16.42
CA ASP A 160 -16.28 9.57 15.38
C ASP A 160 -15.41 8.58 14.60
N TRP A 161 -15.07 8.96 13.37
CA TRP A 161 -14.09 8.26 12.54
C TRP A 161 -12.67 8.60 12.99
N ARG A 162 -11.81 7.59 13.05
CA ARG A 162 -10.38 7.72 13.35
C ARG A 162 -9.56 6.88 12.39
N ILE A 163 -8.40 7.38 12.02
CA ILE A 163 -7.41 6.64 11.22
C ILE A 163 -6.77 5.60 12.13
N ALA A 164 -6.96 4.33 11.80
CA ALA A 164 -6.49 3.19 12.57
C ALA A 164 -5.22 2.56 11.99
N ARG A 165 -4.95 2.79 10.71
CA ARG A 165 -3.75 2.32 10.01
C ARG A 165 -3.46 3.21 8.80
N VAL A 166 -2.19 3.42 8.51
CA VAL A 166 -1.69 4.11 7.33
C VAL A 166 -0.64 3.21 6.68
N ASP A 167 -0.77 2.98 5.38
CA ASP A 167 0.19 2.27 4.56
C ASP A 167 0.57 3.20 3.39
N ILE A 168 1.85 3.56 3.26
CA ILE A 168 2.32 4.45 2.19
C ILE A 168 3.07 3.60 1.17
N GLY A 169 2.69 3.69 -0.09
CA GLY A 169 3.45 3.09 -1.18
C GLY A 169 4.63 3.97 -1.60
N ALA A 170 5.46 3.45 -2.51
CA ALA A 170 6.56 4.20 -3.10
C ALA A 170 6.06 5.26 -4.09
N HIS A 171 6.93 6.18 -4.49
CA HIS A 171 6.54 7.29 -5.35
C HIS A 171 5.82 6.86 -6.65
N ALA A 172 4.75 7.59 -6.97
CA ALA A 172 3.92 7.48 -8.17
C ALA A 172 4.61 8.04 -9.43
N SER A 173 5.91 8.39 -9.36
CA SER A 173 6.72 8.70 -10.53
C SER A 173 7.16 7.47 -11.34
N ASP A 174 6.88 6.24 -10.89
CA ASP A 174 7.18 5.04 -11.68
C ASP A 174 5.97 4.55 -12.47
N GLY A 175 5.73 5.17 -13.63
CA GLY A 175 4.61 4.86 -14.54
C GLY A 175 4.63 3.49 -15.24
N ASN A 176 5.15 2.43 -14.61
CA ASN A 176 5.27 1.09 -15.22
C ASN A 176 4.85 -0.06 -14.27
N TRP A 177 4.27 0.19 -13.10
CA TRP A 177 3.86 -0.91 -12.20
C TRP A 177 2.55 -1.54 -12.68
N VAL A 178 2.62 -2.79 -13.12
CA VAL A 178 1.48 -3.56 -13.64
C VAL A 178 1.10 -4.71 -12.70
N GLN A 179 -0.14 -5.17 -12.79
CA GLN A 179 -0.61 -6.32 -12.02
C GLN A 179 -0.14 -7.63 -12.65
N SER A 180 0.36 -8.56 -11.82
CA SER A 180 0.72 -9.90 -12.26
C SER A 180 -0.49 -10.66 -12.78
N PRO A 181 -0.30 -11.57 -13.77
CA PRO A 181 -1.22 -12.67 -13.96
C PRO A 181 -1.42 -13.42 -12.63
N VAL A 182 -2.59 -14.04 -12.46
CA VAL A 182 -2.87 -14.85 -11.27
C VAL A 182 -1.86 -15.99 -11.21
N ALA A 183 -1.02 -15.99 -10.17
CA ALA A 183 -0.02 -17.03 -9.96
C ALA A 183 -0.68 -18.38 -9.60
N ALA A 184 0.08 -19.47 -9.59
CA ALA A 184 -0.40 -20.84 -9.35
C ALA A 184 -1.21 -21.03 -8.04
N GLN A 185 -1.13 -20.08 -7.11
CA GLN A 185 -1.80 -20.09 -5.80
C GLN A 185 -2.93 -19.05 -5.68
N GLY A 186 -3.38 -18.43 -6.79
CA GLY A 186 -4.42 -17.40 -6.74
C GLY A 186 -3.93 -16.02 -6.31
N VAL A 187 -2.62 -15.85 -6.16
CA VAL A 187 -1.99 -14.61 -5.68
C VAL A 187 -1.81 -13.63 -6.82
N THR A 188 -2.06 -12.35 -6.54
CA THR A 188 -1.71 -11.23 -7.43
C THR A 188 -0.86 -10.22 -6.69
N PHE A 189 0.06 -9.59 -7.42
CA PHE A 189 0.96 -8.56 -6.91
C PHE A 189 1.24 -7.52 -8.01
N LEU A 190 1.84 -6.40 -7.64
CA LEU A 190 2.31 -5.36 -8.55
C LEU A 190 3.83 -5.51 -8.73
N TYR A 191 4.31 -5.25 -9.95
CA TYR A 191 5.73 -5.23 -10.28
C TYR A 191 5.99 -4.23 -11.43
N PRO A 192 7.19 -3.65 -11.56
CA PRO A 192 7.51 -2.73 -12.65
C PRO A 192 7.72 -3.49 -13.97
N ASP A 193 7.14 -2.98 -15.05
CA ASP A 193 7.27 -3.51 -16.41
C ASP A 193 7.31 -2.36 -17.45
N PRO A 194 8.50 -1.97 -17.95
CA PRO A 194 9.84 -2.47 -17.60
C PRO A 194 10.33 -1.96 -16.23
N LEU A 195 11.46 -2.51 -15.76
CA LEU A 195 12.22 -1.91 -14.65
C LEU A 195 12.54 -0.44 -14.96
N PRO A 196 12.52 0.46 -13.94
CA PRO A 196 12.81 1.88 -14.12
C PRO A 196 14.32 2.16 -14.19
N THR A 197 15.03 1.42 -15.06
CA THR A 197 16.49 1.41 -15.19
C THR A 197 16.89 1.54 -16.66
N VAL A 198 18.11 2.02 -16.91
CA VAL A 198 18.69 2.22 -18.24
C VAL A 198 19.66 1.09 -18.61
N TYR A 199 20.43 0.57 -17.64
CA TYR A 199 21.49 -0.43 -17.84
C TYR A 199 21.16 -1.78 -17.23
N ILE A 200 20.59 -1.80 -16.02
CA ILE A 200 20.13 -3.01 -15.34
C ILE A 200 18.86 -3.50 -16.02
N GLU A 201 18.84 -4.77 -16.40
CA GLU A 201 17.67 -5.37 -17.05
C GLU A 201 17.07 -6.48 -16.16
N ALA A 202 15.78 -6.74 -16.33
CA ALA A 202 15.14 -7.87 -15.70
C ALA A 202 15.53 -9.17 -16.43
N GLY A 203 16.00 -10.17 -15.69
CA GLY A 203 16.29 -11.51 -16.22
C GLY A 203 15.05 -12.40 -16.20
N THR A 204 14.74 -12.96 -15.03
CA THR A 204 13.51 -13.75 -14.81
C THR A 204 12.40 -12.79 -14.38
N TRP A 205 11.45 -12.51 -15.28
CA TRP A 205 10.42 -11.49 -15.10
C TRP A 205 9.06 -11.92 -15.70
N PRO A 206 7.89 -11.68 -15.05
CA PRO A 206 7.70 -11.06 -13.73
C PRO A 206 8.40 -11.84 -12.61
N PRO A 207 8.64 -11.22 -11.45
CA PRO A 207 9.23 -11.92 -10.32
C PRO A 207 8.33 -13.09 -9.91
N LEU A 208 8.95 -14.20 -9.49
CA LEU A 208 8.22 -15.31 -8.89
C LEU A 208 7.77 -14.88 -7.49
N VAL A 209 6.48 -14.95 -7.21
CA VAL A 209 5.91 -14.66 -5.90
C VAL A 209 5.05 -15.82 -5.43
N GLU A 210 5.36 -16.34 -4.26
CA GLU A 210 4.69 -17.51 -3.66
C GLU A 210 4.28 -17.22 -2.22
N LEU A 211 3.13 -17.74 -1.81
CA LEU A 211 2.70 -17.81 -0.43
C LEU A 211 2.89 -19.23 0.10
N TYR A 212 3.36 -19.35 1.35
CA TYR A 212 3.43 -20.64 2.01
C TYR A 212 3.25 -20.49 3.52
N SER A 213 2.72 -21.53 4.14
CA SER A 213 2.55 -21.58 5.59
C SER A 213 3.90 -21.84 6.27
N GLY A 214 4.19 -21.12 7.34
CA GLY A 214 5.39 -21.36 8.13
C GLY A 214 5.64 -20.27 9.16
N THR A 215 6.65 -20.48 10.00
CA THR A 215 7.16 -19.45 10.90
C THR A 215 8.35 -18.78 10.22
N PHE A 216 8.38 -17.45 10.24
CA PHE A 216 9.50 -16.70 9.69
C PHE A 216 10.81 -17.08 10.41
N ALA A 217 11.81 -17.46 9.62
CA ALA A 217 13.14 -17.75 10.10
C ALA A 217 14.16 -17.23 9.06
N CYS A 218 15.25 -16.63 9.55
CA CYS A 218 16.35 -16.19 8.70
C CYS A 218 17.66 -16.72 9.27
N VAL A 219 18.30 -17.61 8.52
CA VAL A 219 19.59 -18.22 8.88
C VAL A 219 20.66 -17.51 8.07
N GLU A 220 21.30 -16.52 8.70
CA GLU A 220 22.32 -15.70 8.06
C GLU A 220 23.60 -16.49 7.80
N GLY A 221 24.35 -16.07 6.78
CA GLY A 221 25.65 -16.61 6.43
C GLY A 221 25.78 -16.95 4.95
N THR A 222 26.97 -17.41 4.59
CA THR A 222 27.32 -17.74 3.21
C THR A 222 27.40 -19.26 3.03
N LYS A 223 26.79 -19.75 1.95
CA LYS A 223 26.79 -21.17 1.58
C LYS A 223 27.04 -21.32 0.08
N THR A 224 27.36 -22.53 -0.34
CA THR A 224 27.44 -22.89 -1.76
C THR A 224 26.23 -23.74 -2.11
N ASP A 225 25.51 -23.34 -3.15
CA ASP A 225 24.36 -24.10 -3.64
C ASP A 225 24.80 -25.39 -4.36
N SER A 226 23.82 -26.22 -4.75
CA SER A 226 24.10 -27.48 -5.47
C SER A 226 24.73 -27.27 -6.86
N GLY A 227 24.66 -26.05 -7.40
CA GLY A 227 25.28 -25.64 -8.66
C GLY A 227 26.67 -25.02 -8.50
N GLY A 228 27.23 -25.01 -7.28
CA GLY A 228 28.55 -24.43 -7.01
C GLY A 228 28.56 -22.89 -6.90
N ARG A 229 27.38 -22.26 -6.79
CA ARG A 229 27.25 -20.80 -6.68
C ARG A 229 27.21 -20.37 -5.22
N GLU A 230 27.88 -19.28 -4.92
CA GLU A 230 27.82 -18.68 -3.59
C GLU A 230 26.44 -18.06 -3.35
N GLN A 231 25.89 -18.31 -2.16
CA GLN A 231 24.65 -17.76 -1.64
C GLN A 231 24.94 -17.08 -0.32
N THR A 232 24.68 -15.78 -0.24
CA THR A 232 24.81 -15.01 0.99
C THR A 232 23.42 -14.62 1.48
N THR A 233 23.08 -15.05 2.70
CA THR A 233 21.81 -14.76 3.34
C THR A 233 22.00 -13.76 4.48
N GLU A 234 21.19 -12.72 4.50
CA GLU A 234 21.22 -11.64 5.49
C GLU A 234 19.80 -11.27 5.93
N ARG A 235 19.65 -10.95 7.22
CA ARG A 235 18.40 -10.36 7.72
C ARG A 235 18.42 -8.86 7.43
N ARG A 236 17.44 -8.40 6.68
CA ARG A 236 17.26 -6.97 6.34
C ARG A 236 15.96 -6.43 6.90
N ARG A 237 16.02 -5.23 7.47
CA ARG A 237 14.82 -4.48 7.85
C ARG A 237 14.59 -3.42 6.79
N ILE A 238 13.49 -3.56 6.04
CA ILE A 238 13.12 -2.67 4.94
C ILE A 238 11.76 -2.10 5.31
N GLY A 239 11.73 -0.82 5.71
CA GLY A 239 10.57 -0.24 6.40
C GLY A 239 10.19 -1.06 7.65
N ASP A 240 8.92 -1.42 7.75
CA ASP A 240 8.36 -2.23 8.85
C ASP A 240 8.56 -3.74 8.70
N ARG A 241 8.93 -4.20 7.50
CA ARG A 241 9.04 -5.62 7.21
C ARG A 241 10.47 -6.11 7.45
N ILE A 242 10.56 -7.22 8.17
CA ILE A 242 11.80 -7.98 8.24
C ILE A 242 11.80 -8.93 7.05
N HIS A 243 12.84 -8.83 6.24
CA HIS A 243 13.11 -9.71 5.13
C HIS A 243 14.32 -10.59 5.46
N CYS A 244 14.26 -11.83 5.00
CA CYS A 244 15.44 -12.65 4.84
C CYS A 244 15.84 -12.58 3.37
N MET A 245 16.89 -11.81 3.07
CA MET A 245 17.40 -11.64 1.72
C MET A 245 18.50 -12.66 1.49
N THR A 246 18.40 -13.43 0.41
CA THR A 246 19.44 -14.33 -0.08
C THR A 246 19.87 -13.91 -1.48
N LEU A 247 21.12 -13.51 -1.61
CA LEU A 247 21.77 -13.21 -2.88
C LEU A 247 22.52 -14.44 -3.36
N THR A 248 22.12 -14.98 -4.51
CA THR A 248 22.87 -16.04 -5.20
C THR A 248 23.69 -15.43 -6.32
N ALA A 249 25.01 -15.60 -6.25
CA ALA A 249 25.93 -15.15 -7.29
C ALA A 249 25.58 -15.78 -8.64
N GLY A 250 25.39 -14.94 -9.66
CA GLY A 250 25.12 -15.37 -11.02
C GLY A 250 26.36 -15.77 -11.79
N GLY A 251 26.19 -16.58 -12.84
CA GLY A 251 27.23 -16.73 -13.85
C GLY A 251 27.45 -15.41 -14.62
N ALA A 252 28.64 -15.25 -15.22
CA ALA A 252 28.91 -14.16 -16.15
C ALA A 252 28.77 -14.67 -17.59
N ALA A 253 27.96 -13.99 -18.40
CA ALA A 253 27.77 -14.32 -19.81
C ALA A 253 27.46 -13.07 -20.62
N ALA A 254 27.99 -12.99 -21.84
CA ALA A 254 27.76 -11.88 -22.77
C ALA A 254 28.05 -10.47 -22.17
N GLY A 255 29.07 -10.37 -21.31
CA GLY A 255 29.42 -9.11 -20.67
C GLY A 255 28.44 -8.64 -19.59
N SER A 256 27.63 -9.54 -19.03
CA SER A 256 26.73 -9.27 -17.90
C SER A 256 26.87 -10.34 -16.81
N THR A 257 26.54 -10.01 -15.57
CA THR A 257 26.30 -10.95 -14.47
C THR A 257 24.80 -11.10 -14.22
N TYR A 258 24.40 -12.25 -13.66
CA TYR A 258 23.00 -12.60 -13.47
C TYR A 258 22.67 -12.96 -12.01
N PRO A 259 22.89 -12.06 -11.04
CA PRO A 259 22.56 -12.33 -9.64
C PRO A 259 21.07 -12.63 -9.46
N THR A 260 20.76 -13.60 -8.61
CA THR A 260 19.39 -13.94 -8.23
C THR A 260 19.15 -13.54 -6.79
N TYR A 261 18.10 -12.77 -6.57
CA TYR A 261 17.65 -12.31 -5.27
C TYR A 261 16.45 -13.14 -4.84
N GLU A 262 16.48 -13.60 -3.60
CA GLU A 262 15.34 -14.21 -2.93
C GLU A 262 15.05 -13.44 -1.64
N TYR A 263 13.81 -12.98 -1.50
CA TYR A 263 13.31 -12.32 -0.29
C TYR A 263 12.20 -13.17 0.33
N ILE A 264 12.32 -13.42 1.63
CA ILE A 264 11.27 -14.05 2.43
C ILE A 264 10.82 -13.06 3.50
N THR A 265 9.52 -12.83 3.64
CA THR A 265 8.95 -12.00 4.73
C THR A 265 7.64 -12.58 5.24
N ALA A 266 7.24 -12.19 6.46
CA ALA A 266 5.97 -12.59 7.06
C ALA A 266 4.85 -11.60 6.72
N GLN A 267 3.69 -12.12 6.33
CA GLN A 267 2.46 -11.36 6.18
C GLN A 267 1.26 -12.14 6.74
N ASP A 268 0.75 -11.64 7.87
CA ASP A 268 -0.29 -12.27 8.68
C ASP A 268 0.11 -13.69 9.14
N ASP A 269 -0.58 -14.71 8.62
CA ASP A 269 -0.41 -16.14 8.90
C ASP A 269 0.39 -16.89 7.81
N ALA A 270 0.99 -16.15 6.86
CA ALA A 270 1.73 -16.72 5.74
C ALA A 270 3.11 -16.07 5.57
N LEU A 271 3.99 -16.77 4.87
CA LEU A 271 5.26 -16.25 4.38
C LEU A 271 5.12 -15.93 2.89
N ILE A 272 5.64 -14.77 2.50
CA ILE A 272 5.80 -14.34 1.11
C ILE A 272 7.23 -14.65 0.71
N ARG A 273 7.40 -15.41 -0.39
CA ARG A 273 8.69 -15.59 -1.06
C ARG A 273 8.67 -14.89 -2.41
N ILE A 274 9.65 -14.03 -2.64
CA ILE A 274 9.84 -13.26 -3.87
C ILE A 274 11.19 -13.64 -4.45
N VAL A 275 11.24 -14.03 -5.72
CA VAL A 275 12.47 -14.38 -6.42
C VAL A 275 12.55 -13.67 -7.75
N PHE A 276 13.66 -13.00 -8.01
CA PHE A 276 13.95 -12.41 -9.32
C PHE A 276 15.44 -12.45 -9.63
N THR A 277 15.75 -12.40 -10.92
CA THR A 277 17.12 -12.32 -11.43
C THR A 277 17.28 -11.00 -12.14
N LEU A 278 18.36 -10.28 -11.85
CA LEU A 278 18.75 -9.08 -12.60
C LEU A 278 19.86 -9.45 -13.58
N ARG A 279 19.86 -8.82 -14.74
CA ARG A 279 20.99 -8.81 -15.66
C ARG A 279 21.72 -7.49 -15.46
N ILE A 280 22.93 -7.56 -14.93
CA ILE A 280 23.76 -6.40 -14.63
C ILE A 280 24.91 -6.38 -15.65
N PRO A 281 25.02 -5.35 -16.51
CA PRO A 281 26.10 -5.27 -17.47
C PRO A 281 27.44 -5.04 -16.77
N GLN A 282 28.53 -5.51 -17.34
CA GLN A 282 29.87 -5.17 -16.86
C GLN A 282 30.18 -3.72 -17.25
N CYS A 283 29.89 -2.76 -16.36
CA CYS A 283 29.99 -1.32 -16.67
C CYS A 283 31.37 -0.89 -17.20
N ALA A 284 32.44 -1.60 -16.80
CA ALA A 284 33.79 -1.39 -17.30
C ALA A 284 33.95 -1.55 -18.83
N ASN A 285 32.99 -2.17 -19.51
CA ASN A 285 32.96 -2.32 -20.97
C ASN A 285 32.46 -1.07 -21.73
N TYR A 286 31.96 -0.05 -21.03
CA TYR A 286 31.50 1.20 -21.66
C TYR A 286 32.58 2.28 -21.64
N ASP A 287 32.49 3.22 -22.59
CA ASP A 287 33.22 4.48 -22.59
C ASP A 287 32.48 5.57 -21.79
N GLU A 288 33.16 6.65 -21.42
CA GLU A 288 32.52 7.81 -20.80
C GLU A 288 31.59 8.54 -21.78
N PRO A 289 30.44 9.07 -21.32
CA PRO A 289 29.96 9.14 -19.92
C PRO A 289 29.14 7.91 -19.46
N LYS A 290 28.94 6.91 -20.34
CA LYS A 290 28.06 5.77 -20.09
C LYS A 290 28.59 4.87 -18.99
N ARG A 291 29.91 4.72 -18.89
CA ARG A 291 30.56 3.97 -17.82
C ARG A 291 30.21 4.53 -16.45
N THR A 292 30.37 5.84 -16.24
CA THR A 292 30.00 6.50 -14.97
C THR A 292 28.52 6.34 -14.70
N ALA A 293 27.66 6.61 -15.68
CA ALA A 293 26.21 6.47 -15.51
C ALA A 293 25.77 5.04 -15.16
N CYS A 294 26.42 4.02 -15.73
CA CYS A 294 26.17 2.61 -15.43
C CYS A 294 26.56 2.26 -14.00
N PHE A 295 27.74 2.68 -13.53
CA PHE A 295 28.15 2.44 -12.14
C PHE A 295 27.27 3.17 -11.13
N THR A 296 26.84 4.40 -11.44
CA THR A 296 25.87 5.12 -10.61
C THR A 296 24.56 4.37 -10.51
N GLU A 297 24.03 3.86 -11.63
CA GLU A 297 22.80 3.06 -11.60
C GLU A 297 22.98 1.76 -10.78
N GLU A 298 24.12 1.06 -10.92
CA GLU A 298 24.42 -0.13 -10.10
C GLU A 298 24.48 0.17 -8.60
N GLU A 299 25.05 1.31 -8.20
CA GLU A 299 25.17 1.73 -6.80
C GLU A 299 23.83 2.19 -6.22
N GLU A 300 23.01 2.88 -7.01
CA GLU A 300 21.74 3.45 -6.60
C GLU A 300 20.56 2.47 -6.71
N PHE A 301 20.72 1.34 -7.42
CA PHE A 301 19.64 0.39 -7.63
C PHE A 301 19.22 -0.29 -6.31
N ASP A 302 18.02 0.07 -5.85
CA ASP A 302 17.43 -0.45 -4.62
C ASP A 302 16.65 -1.75 -4.83
N ALA A 303 17.37 -2.88 -4.87
CA ALA A 303 16.77 -4.21 -4.93
C ALA A 303 15.87 -4.52 -3.70
N ASP A 304 16.23 -3.97 -2.54
CA ASP A 304 15.52 -4.16 -1.28
C ASP A 304 14.14 -3.47 -1.32
N GLY A 305 14.10 -2.20 -1.72
CA GLY A 305 12.86 -1.45 -1.91
C GLY A 305 11.96 -2.02 -3.00
N LEU A 306 12.54 -2.53 -4.10
CA LEU A 306 11.79 -3.25 -5.13
C LEU A 306 11.08 -4.47 -4.55
N ALA A 307 11.81 -5.31 -3.80
CA ALA A 307 11.26 -6.51 -3.18
C ALA A 307 10.20 -6.19 -2.11
N ASP A 308 10.44 -5.20 -1.26
CA ASP A 308 9.45 -4.79 -0.24
C ASP A 308 8.16 -4.26 -0.88
N ARG A 309 8.27 -3.50 -1.98
CA ARG A 309 7.11 -2.98 -2.70
C ARG A 309 6.30 -4.09 -3.37
N ILE A 310 6.96 -5.10 -3.94
CA ILE A 310 6.29 -6.30 -4.43
C ILE A 310 5.56 -6.97 -3.27
N ALA A 311 6.24 -7.22 -2.14
CA ALA A 311 5.64 -7.85 -0.95
C ALA A 311 4.41 -7.08 -0.45
N ALA A 312 4.49 -5.76 -0.38
CA ALA A 312 3.40 -4.89 0.08
C ALA A 312 2.12 -4.99 -0.77
N SER A 313 2.28 -5.32 -2.05
CA SER A 313 1.18 -5.40 -3.01
C SER A 313 0.49 -6.77 -3.05
N VAL A 314 1.09 -7.78 -2.42
CA VAL A 314 0.59 -9.16 -2.42
C VAL A 314 -0.79 -9.22 -1.76
N HIS A 315 -1.79 -9.56 -2.54
CA HIS A 315 -3.14 -9.85 -2.06
C HIS A 315 -3.41 -11.36 -2.05
N LYS A 316 -3.88 -11.84 -0.90
CA LYS A 316 -4.51 -13.17 -0.77
C LYS A 316 -5.92 -13.10 -1.39
N PRO A 317 -6.35 -14.12 -2.15
CA PRO A 317 -7.72 -14.19 -2.67
C PRO A 317 -8.78 -14.24 -1.57
#